data_AF-A0A501WCU8-F1
#
_entry.id   AF-A0A501WCU8-F1
#
_cell.length_a   1.000
_cell.length_b   1.000
_cell.length_c   1.000
_cell.angle_alpha   90.00
_cell.angle_beta   90.00
_cell.angle_gamma   90.00
#
_symmetry.space_group_name_H-M   'P 1'
#
loop_
_entity.id
_entity.type
_entity.pdbx_description
1 polymer ?
#
loop_
_entity_poly.entity_id
_entity_poly.type
_entity_poly.pdbx_seq_one_letter_code
_entity_poly.pdbx_strand_id
1 'polypeptide(L)'
;MHESGDLLLAVAEGALAEGALAAADVGPEIGDVITGVAPGRTSPAEITLYNSVGIAMQDVAIGALLLARARAEGVGLEIDLAG
;
A
#
# COMPACT_ATOMS: atom_id res chain seq x y z
N MET A 1 10.60 -2.52 1.93
CA MET A 1 11.85 -1.73 2.06
C MET A 1 12.40 -1.18 0.75
N HIS A 2 12.06 -1.72 -0.43
CA HIS A 2 12.80 -1.41 -1.66
C HIS A 2 12.43 -0.11 -2.39
N GLU A 3 11.30 0.51 -2.06
CA GLU A 3 10.76 1.61 -2.89
C GLU A 3 10.49 2.91 -2.11
N SER A 4 10.48 2.86 -0.78
CA SER A 4 10.23 4.04 0.05
C SER A 4 11.50 4.86 0.22
N GLY A 5 11.61 5.94 -0.56
CA GLY A 5 12.74 6.89 -0.47
C GLY A 5 12.89 7.47 0.94
N ASP A 6 11.80 7.89 1.56
CA ASP A 6 11.83 8.48 2.91
C ASP A 6 12.32 7.49 3.97
N LEU A 7 11.90 6.21 3.90
CA LEU A 7 12.39 5.18 4.81
C LEU A 7 13.88 4.91 4.58
N LEU A 8 14.30 4.82 3.32
CA LEU A 8 15.70 4.59 2.97
C LEU A 8 16.59 5.75 3.44
N LEU A 9 16.13 6.99 3.30
CA LEU A 9 16.83 8.19 3.79
C LEU A 9 16.88 8.20 5.32
N ALA A 10 15.78 7.94 6.02
CA ALA A 10 15.76 7.88 7.48
C ALA A 10 16.73 6.82 8.03
N VAL A 11 16.79 5.65 7.38
CA VAL A 11 17.77 4.59 7.67
C VAL A 11 19.20 5.07 7.43
N ALA A 12 19.46 5.70 6.28
CA ALA A 12 20.81 6.13 5.88
C ALA A 12 21.35 7.30 6.72
N GLU A 13 20.49 8.25 7.11
CA GLU A 13 20.86 9.45 7.88
C GLU A 13 21.14 9.16 9.35
N GLY A 14 20.94 7.91 9.80
CA GLY A 14 21.10 7.58 11.20
C GLY A 14 20.08 8.31 12.09
N ALA A 15 18.96 8.78 11.53
CA ALA A 15 17.77 9.13 12.33
C ALA A 15 17.27 7.91 13.15
N LEU A 16 17.83 6.73 12.86
CA LEU A 16 17.61 5.48 13.57
C LEU A 16 18.81 5.06 14.48
N ALA A 17 19.90 5.82 14.48
CA ALA A 17 21.13 5.49 15.20
C ALA A 17 21.13 6.06 16.63
N GLU A 18 20.39 5.39 17.51
CA GLU A 18 20.59 5.30 18.97
C GLU A 18 19.61 4.27 19.59
N GLY A 19 19.24 3.23 18.82
CA GLY A 19 18.26 2.22 19.24
C GLY A 19 16.81 2.54 18.85
N ALA A 20 16.60 3.36 17.83
CA ALA A 20 15.28 3.88 17.50
C ALA A 20 14.47 3.02 16.50
N LEU A 21 15.07 2.41 15.46
CA LEU A 21 14.41 1.49 14.51
C LEU A 21 15.46 0.68 13.71
N ALA A 22 15.49 -0.64 13.83
CA ALA A 22 16.24 -1.58 12.98
C ALA A 22 15.39 -2.06 11.80
N ALA A 23 16.01 -2.74 10.82
CA ALA A 23 15.26 -3.41 9.75
C ALA A 23 14.20 -4.40 10.27
N ALA A 24 14.44 -4.98 11.46
CA ALA A 24 13.49 -5.83 12.16
C ALA A 24 12.30 -5.08 12.77
N ASP A 25 12.41 -3.76 12.94
CA ASP A 25 11.32 -2.89 13.42
C ASP A 25 10.43 -2.38 12.27
N VAL A 26 10.82 -2.65 11.01
CA VAL A 26 9.93 -2.44 9.85
C VAL A 26 8.85 -3.52 9.91
N GLY A 27 7.62 -3.06 10.17
CA GLY A 27 6.44 -3.92 10.25
C GLY A 27 6.13 -4.65 8.93
N PRO A 28 5.17 -5.59 8.97
CA PRO A 28 4.75 -6.37 7.81
C PRO A 28 4.21 -5.49 6.67
N GLU A 29 4.15 -6.04 5.45
CA GLU A 29 3.48 -5.35 4.36
C GLU A 29 1.97 -5.29 4.62
N ILE A 30 1.30 -4.27 4.06
CA ILE A 30 -0.15 -4.10 4.27
C ILE A 30 -0.96 -5.31 3.77
N GLY A 31 -0.46 -6.01 2.74
CA GLY A 31 -1.06 -7.24 2.24
C GLY A 31 -1.07 -8.38 3.27
N ASP A 32 0.02 -8.53 4.03
CA ASP A 32 0.13 -9.55 5.08
C ASP A 32 -0.87 -9.29 6.22
N VAL A 33 -1.07 -8.02 6.57
CA VAL A 33 -2.04 -7.62 7.59
C VAL A 33 -3.47 -7.86 7.12
N ILE A 34 -3.81 -7.44 5.89
CA ILE A 34 -5.14 -7.61 5.31
C ILE A 34 -5.51 -9.10 5.17
N THR A 35 -4.54 -9.94 4.81
CA THR A 35 -4.75 -11.38 4.63
C THR A 35 -4.64 -12.20 5.92
N GLY A 36 -4.26 -11.56 7.04
CA GLY A 36 -4.09 -12.22 8.34
C GLY A 36 -2.81 -13.04 8.50
N VAL A 37 -1.87 -12.91 7.56
CA VAL A 37 -0.54 -13.53 7.63
C VAL A 37 0.30 -12.92 8.76
N ALA A 38 0.13 -11.63 9.02
CA ALA A 38 0.78 -10.91 10.11
C ALA A 38 -0.21 -10.05 10.91
N PRO A 39 0.01 -9.83 12.22
CA PRO A 39 -0.82 -8.92 12.99
C PRO A 39 -0.61 -7.47 12.53
N GLY A 40 -1.68 -6.68 12.55
CA GLY A 40 -1.59 -5.22 12.48
C GLY A 40 -1.23 -4.63 13.84
N ARG A 41 -1.77 -3.44 14.14
CA ARG A 41 -1.67 -2.82 15.46
C ARG A 41 -2.29 -3.71 16.54
N THR A 42 -1.57 -3.94 17.63
CA THR A 42 -1.98 -4.85 18.72
C THR A 42 -2.30 -4.14 20.03
N SER A 43 -1.85 -2.90 20.21
CA SER A 43 -2.04 -2.15 21.46
C SER A 43 -2.41 -0.68 21.23
N PRO A 44 -3.23 -0.07 22.11
CA PRO A 44 -3.53 1.36 22.05
C PRO A 44 -2.32 2.27 22.31
N ALA A 45 -1.23 1.75 22.89
CA ALA A 45 0.00 2.51 23.13
C ALA A 45 0.92 2.57 21.89
N GLU A 46 0.71 1.71 20.90
CA GLU A 46 1.52 1.68 19.69
C GLU A 46 1.18 2.85 18.77
N ILE A 47 2.23 3.49 18.24
CA ILE A 47 2.18 4.44 17.13
C ILE A 47 2.51 3.67 15.86
N THR A 48 1.62 3.69 14.88
CA THR A 48 1.79 2.97 13.60
C THR A 48 1.92 3.98 12.46
N LEU A 49 3.00 3.86 11.68
CA LEU A 49 3.18 4.60 10.44
C LEU A 49 2.99 3.66 9.26
N TYR A 50 1.96 3.91 8.45
CA TYR A 50 1.83 3.28 7.14
C TYR A 50 2.44 4.21 6.09
N ASN A 51 3.41 3.71 5.34
CA ASN A 51 3.99 4.40 4.20
C ASN A 51 3.72 3.59 2.92
N SER A 52 3.17 4.24 1.91
CA SER A 52 2.87 3.66 0.61
C SER A 52 3.44 4.51 -0.50
N VAL A 53 4.06 3.86 -1.49
CA VAL A 53 4.55 4.50 -2.71
C VAL A 53 3.56 4.38 -3.87
N GLY A 54 2.41 3.72 -3.64
CA GLY A 54 1.44 3.35 -4.67
C GLY A 54 1.80 2.05 -5.38
N ILE A 55 0.79 1.23 -5.68
CA ILE A 55 0.96 -0.04 -6.41
C ILE A 55 0.00 -0.05 -7.58
N ALA A 56 0.51 -0.10 -8.82
CA ALA A 56 -0.30 -0.05 -10.04
C ALA A 56 -1.42 -1.11 -10.09
N MET A 57 -1.21 -2.27 -9.44
CA MET A 57 -2.23 -3.31 -9.31
C MET A 57 -3.49 -2.81 -8.58
N GLN A 58 -3.36 -1.90 -7.61
CA GLN A 58 -4.49 -1.32 -6.90
C GLN A 58 -5.36 -0.46 -7.83
N ASP A 59 -4.74 0.30 -8.74
CA ASP A 59 -5.45 1.10 -9.74
C ASP A 59 -6.23 0.22 -10.71
N VAL A 60 -5.60 -0.86 -11.19
CA VAL A 60 -6.25 -1.84 -12.09
C VAL A 60 -7.42 -2.52 -11.41
N ALA A 61 -7.28 -2.92 -10.14
CA ALA A 61 -8.35 -3.56 -9.38
C ALA A 61 -9.56 -2.62 -9.21
N ILE A 62 -9.32 -1.35 -8.87
CA ILE A 62 -10.39 -0.33 -8.79
C ILE A 62 -11.02 -0.11 -10.16
N GLY A 63 -10.22 0.00 -11.22
CA GLY A 63 -10.70 0.17 -12.59
C GLY A 63 -11.63 -0.96 -13.02
N ALA A 64 -11.29 -2.22 -12.71
CA ALA A 64 -12.14 -3.37 -12.99
C ALA A 64 -13.48 -3.32 -12.22
N LEU A 65 -13.45 -2.95 -10.94
CA LEU A 65 -14.67 -2.80 -10.12
C LEU A 65 -15.59 -1.69 -10.65
N LEU A 66 -15.02 -0.54 -10.98
CA LEU A 66 -15.77 0.60 -11.54
C LEU A 66 -16.36 0.25 -12.91
N LEU A 67 -15.59 -0.41 -13.77
CA LEU A 67 -16.08 -0.85 -15.08
C LEU A 67 -17.24 -1.84 -14.96
N ALA A 68 -17.14 -2.81 -14.04
CA ALA A 68 -18.22 -3.75 -13.78
C ALA A 68 -19.49 -3.04 -13.29
N ARG A 69 -19.35 -2.06 -12.39
CA ARG A 69 -20.48 -1.26 -11.90
C ARG A 69 -21.11 -0.42 -13.01
N ALA A 70 -20.29 0.29 -13.79
CA ALA A 70 -20.75 1.13 -14.88
C ALA A 70 -21.56 0.33 -15.92
N ARG A 71 -21.10 -0.88 -16.27
CA ARG A 71 -21.84 -1.81 -17.13
C ARG A 71 -23.18 -2.23 -16.54
N ALA A 72 -23.24 -2.55 -15.25
CA ALA A 72 -24.47 -2.96 -14.58
C ALA A 72 -25.50 -1.82 -14.49
N GLU A 73 -25.06 -0.56 -14.49
CA GLU A 73 -25.92 0.62 -14.42
C GLU A 73 -26.20 1.27 -15.79
N GLY A 74 -25.60 0.76 -16.87
CA GLY A 74 -25.72 1.38 -18.20
C GLY A 74 -25.05 2.75 -18.30
N VAL A 75 -23.99 2.98 -17.52
CA VAL A 75 -23.23 4.24 -17.49
C VAL A 75 -21.96 4.10 -18.34
N GLY A 76 -21.65 5.14 -19.12
CA GLY A 76 -20.46 5.21 -19.97
C GLY A 76 -20.78 5.19 -21.46
N LEU A 77 -19.73 5.14 -22.29
CA LEU A 77 -19.82 5.08 -23.74
C LEU A 77 -18.86 4.01 -24.25
N GLU A 78 -19.36 3.05 -25.02
CA GLU A 78 -18.52 2.10 -25.74
C GLU A 78 -17.95 2.76 -27.01
N ILE A 79 -16.64 2.62 -27.18
CA ILE A 79 -15.92 3.14 -28.34
C ILE A 79 -15.34 1.95 -29.10
N ASP A 80 -15.72 1.81 -30.37
CA ASP A 80 -15.07 0.88 -31.28
C ASP A 80 -13.71 1.46 -31.71
N LEU A 81 -12.65 0.70 -31.44
CA LEU A 81 -11.27 1.07 -31.79
C LEU A 81 -10.82 0.46 -33.12
N ALA A 82 -11.63 -0.41 -33.73
CA ALA A 82 -11.25 -1.30 -34.82
C ALA A 82 -11.95 -1.02 -36.16
N GLY A 83 -12.62 0.15 -36.29
CA GLY A 83 -13.45 0.54 -37.43
C GLY A 83 -13.06 -0.01 -38.80
#